data_AF-A0A067NKH4-F1
#
_entry.id   AF-A0A067NKH4-F1
#
_cell.length_a   1.000
_cell.length_b   1.000
_cell.length_c   1.000
_cell.angle_alpha   90.00
_cell.angle_beta   90.00
_cell.angle_gamma   90.00
#
_symmetry.space_group_name_H-M   'P 1'
#
loop_
_entity.id
_entity.type
_entity.pdbx_description
1 polymer ?
#
loop_
_entity_poly.entity_id
_entity_poly.type
_entity_poly.pdbx_seq_one_letter_code
_entity_poly.pdbx_strand_id
1 'polypeptide(L)'
;MVTLPPPLQKPRFDETYGNFCKSRNVNHDPRMLSVDGRTIDLHMLHRQVLLEGGVGKVNQKDLWAVIGARMGFVSFPASDTEPAKSGPGVAGQLAHVYKEYLAAFDMLYIQSVIEQKKKQMIQQNQLNQNQNQGNGHPNSGPPAGPGGPEGGVGGAMNIGSMNPQQRPSLTPQHMQMMVQYASRSAAELRAQGVHERVIQFVEQNRATLQRNALDQDRFRGQFRPGTQPGQGGLSPGVVKDS
;
A
#
# COMPACT_ATOMS: atom_id res chain seq x y z
N MET A 1 -0.89 7.36 0.72
CA MET A 1 0.44 7.78 1.23
C MET A 1 1.20 6.52 1.57
N VAL A 2 2.33 6.25 0.90
CA VAL A 2 3.19 5.10 1.25
C VAL A 2 3.93 5.47 2.53
N THR A 3 3.62 4.79 3.64
CA THR A 3 4.38 4.95 4.88
C THR A 3 5.71 4.24 4.70
N LEU A 4 6.81 4.99 4.76
CA LEU A 4 8.15 4.42 4.69
C LEU A 4 8.42 3.52 5.91
N PRO A 5 9.21 2.46 5.73
CA PRO A 5 9.60 1.60 6.84
C PRO A 5 10.49 2.36 7.83
N PRO A 6 10.52 1.93 9.10
CA PRO A 6 11.46 2.48 10.07
C PRO A 6 12.91 2.24 9.62
N PRO A 7 13.85 3.14 9.96
CA PRO A 7 15.26 2.94 9.65
C PRO A 7 15.83 1.71 10.35
N LEU A 8 16.81 1.07 9.72
CA LEU A 8 17.48 -0.09 10.29
C LEU A 8 18.35 0.33 11.49
N GLN A 9 18.41 -0.53 12.51
CA GLN A 9 19.37 -0.37 13.61
C GLN A 9 20.78 -0.67 13.12
N LYS A 10 21.79 -0.01 13.70
CA LYS A 10 23.22 -0.11 13.35
C LYS A 10 23.69 -1.56 13.07
N PRO A 11 23.52 -2.55 13.98
CA PRO A 11 24.01 -3.90 13.74
C PRO A 11 23.36 -4.59 12.54
N ARG A 12 22.05 -4.39 12.34
CA ARG A 12 21.32 -4.97 11.21
C ARG A 12 21.66 -4.27 9.90
N PHE A 13 21.86 -2.96 9.95
CA PHE A 13 22.33 -2.19 8.81
C PHE A 13 23.71 -2.69 8.38
N ASP A 14 24.69 -2.78 9.29
CA ASP A 14 26.06 -3.18 8.97
C ASP A 14 26.09 -4.59 8.33
N GLU A 15 25.31 -5.53 8.85
CA GLU A 15 25.18 -6.88 8.29
C GLU A 15 24.54 -6.87 6.87
N THR A 16 23.36 -6.26 6.74
CA THR A 16 22.61 -6.27 5.48
C THR A 16 23.27 -5.43 4.39
N TYR A 17 23.83 -4.28 4.77
CA TYR A 17 24.58 -3.41 3.90
C TYR A 17 25.90 -4.06 3.48
N GLY A 18 26.61 -4.72 4.39
CA GLY A 18 27.81 -5.49 4.07
C GLY A 18 27.55 -6.58 3.02
N ASN A 19 26.43 -7.31 3.15
CA ASN A 19 26.01 -8.30 2.16
C ASN A 19 25.61 -7.64 0.83
N PHE A 20 24.93 -6.49 0.87
CA PHE A 20 24.61 -5.71 -0.32
C PHE A 20 25.87 -5.29 -1.08
N CYS A 21 26.88 -4.73 -0.39
CA CYS A 21 28.15 -4.33 -1.01
C CYS A 21 28.87 -5.50 -1.69
N LYS A 22 28.91 -6.67 -1.04
CA LYS A 22 29.47 -7.90 -1.62
C LYS A 22 28.73 -8.35 -2.89
N SER A 23 27.40 -8.33 -2.86
CA SER A 23 26.57 -8.80 -3.99
C SER A 23 26.56 -7.85 -5.20
N ARG A 24 26.75 -6.54 -4.96
CA ARG A 24 26.71 -5.49 -5.99
C ARG A 24 28.09 -4.97 -6.40
N ASN A 25 29.16 -5.52 -5.82
CA ASN A 25 30.54 -5.07 -6.02
C ASN A 25 30.69 -3.55 -5.78
N VAL A 26 30.04 -3.06 -4.71
CA VAL A 26 30.11 -1.64 -4.35
C VAL A 26 31.45 -1.39 -3.68
N ASN A 27 32.30 -0.61 -4.35
CA ASN A 27 33.61 -0.23 -3.82
C ASN A 27 33.52 1.16 -3.19
N HIS A 28 33.81 1.25 -1.89
CA HIS A 28 33.80 2.51 -1.16
C HIS A 28 35.07 3.31 -1.48
N ASP A 29 34.94 4.44 -2.14
CA ASP A 29 36.04 5.38 -2.31
C ASP A 29 36.23 6.15 -0.98
N PRO A 30 37.34 5.95 -0.24
CA PRO A 30 37.57 6.62 1.04
C PRO A 30 37.59 8.15 0.90
N ARG A 31 37.92 8.66 -0.29
CA ARG A 31 37.97 10.10 -0.57
C ARG A 31 36.58 10.69 -0.69
N MET A 32 35.62 9.92 -1.20
CA MET A 32 34.22 10.35 -1.28
C MET A 32 33.51 10.27 0.07
N LEU A 33 33.92 9.32 0.92
CA LEU A 33 33.38 9.15 2.27
C LEU A 33 34.04 10.04 3.32
N SER A 34 34.88 10.99 2.92
CA SER A 34 35.57 11.89 3.84
C SER A 34 35.33 13.34 3.46
N VAL A 35 34.96 14.16 4.44
CA VAL A 35 34.73 15.61 4.28
C VAL A 35 35.43 16.32 5.44
N ASP A 36 36.31 17.28 5.14
CA ASP A 36 37.07 18.05 6.14
C ASP A 36 37.79 17.17 7.18
N GLY A 37 38.34 16.03 6.75
CA GLY A 37 39.04 15.08 7.62
C GLY A 37 38.13 14.20 8.50
N ARG A 38 36.81 14.27 8.32
CA ARG A 38 35.82 13.43 9.01
C ARG A 38 35.18 12.44 8.05
N THR A 39 35.00 11.21 8.51
CA THR A 39 34.33 10.18 7.74
C THR A 39 32.80 10.33 7.82
N ILE A 40 32.12 10.17 6.70
CA ILE A 40 30.66 10.14 6.61
C ILE A 40 30.17 8.77 7.12
N ASP A 41 29.44 8.76 8.24
CA ASP A 41 28.78 7.55 8.72
C ASP A 41 27.54 7.26 7.84
N LEU A 42 27.66 6.22 7.01
CA LEU A 42 26.60 5.76 6.10
C LEU A 42 25.33 5.32 6.84
N HIS A 43 25.46 4.71 8.02
CA HIS A 43 24.29 4.31 8.82
C HIS A 43 23.54 5.54 9.33
N MET A 44 24.28 6.54 9.80
CA MET A 44 23.68 7.80 10.27
C MET A 44 22.96 8.51 9.12
N LEU A 45 23.59 8.55 7.94
CA LEU A 45 23.01 9.15 6.73
C LEU A 45 21.71 8.43 6.31
N HIS A 46 21.74 7.09 6.22
CA HIS A 46 20.57 6.25 5.98
C HIS A 46 19.43 6.56 6.96
N ARG A 47 19.74 6.57 8.27
CA ARG A 47 18.76 6.82 9.32
C ARG A 47 18.11 8.20 9.18
N GLN A 48 18.90 9.25 9.00
CA GLN A 48 18.38 10.61 8.86
C GLN A 48 17.50 10.75 7.61
N VAL A 49 17.93 10.22 6.47
CA VAL A 49 17.15 10.30 5.23
C VAL A 49 15.81 9.56 5.36
N LEU A 50 15.78 8.38 5.97
CA LEU A 50 14.53 7.64 6.20
C LEU A 50 13.60 8.33 7.21
N LEU A 51 14.15 8.94 8.27
CA LEU A 51 13.35 9.71 9.24
C LEU A 51 12.70 10.95 8.61
N GLU A 52 13.39 11.61 7.67
CA GLU A 52 12.83 12.73 6.90
C GLU A 52 11.80 12.29 5.84
N GLY A 53 11.58 10.97 5.72
CA GLY A 53 10.63 10.37 4.79
C GLY A 53 11.21 10.15 3.41
N GLY A 54 12.49 9.77 3.37
CA GLY A 54 13.21 9.28 2.20
C GLY A 54 13.81 10.38 1.34
N VAL A 55 14.69 9.97 0.42
CA VAL A 55 15.45 10.88 -0.45
C VAL A 55 14.56 11.83 -1.26
N GLY A 56 13.36 11.41 -1.64
CA GLY A 56 12.41 12.26 -2.35
C GLY A 56 11.97 13.48 -1.54
N LYS A 57 11.68 13.29 -0.24
CA LYS A 57 11.32 14.40 0.65
C LYS A 57 12.53 15.26 1.02
N VAL A 58 13.69 14.63 1.23
CA VAL A 58 14.94 15.35 1.51
C VAL A 58 15.29 16.29 0.36
N ASN A 59 15.19 15.83 -0.89
CA ASN A 59 15.41 16.66 -2.07
C ASN A 59 14.34 17.75 -2.21
N GLN A 60 13.07 17.42 -2.02
CA GLN A 60 11.96 18.38 -2.16
C GLN A 60 12.06 19.54 -1.17
N LYS A 61 12.56 19.27 0.04
CA LYS A 61 12.66 20.23 1.14
C LYS A 61 14.07 20.81 1.33
N ASP A 62 15.01 20.46 0.46
CA ASP A 62 16.43 20.83 0.57
C ASP A 62 17.03 20.58 1.97
N LEU A 63 16.84 19.35 2.47
CA LEU A 63 17.23 18.99 3.84
C LEU A 63 18.66 18.48 3.97
N TRP A 64 19.42 18.39 2.87
CA TRP A 64 20.81 17.89 2.92
C TRP A 64 21.70 18.73 3.83
N ALA A 65 21.53 20.05 3.82
CA ALA A 65 22.27 20.94 4.71
C ALA A 65 21.94 20.69 6.19
N VAL A 66 20.66 20.46 6.50
CA VAL A 66 20.20 20.16 7.87
C VAL A 66 20.70 18.80 8.33
N ILE A 67 20.65 17.78 7.46
CA ILE A 67 21.17 16.44 7.74
C ILE A 67 22.68 16.51 8.00
N GLY A 68 23.43 17.27 7.19
CA GLY A 68 24.87 17.45 7.38
C GLY A 68 25.20 18.05 8.74
N ALA A 69 24.48 19.09 9.16
CA ALA A 69 24.63 19.64 10.51
C ALA A 69 24.32 18.63 11.61
N ARG A 70 23.24 17.84 11.49
CA ARG A 70 22.89 16.76 12.45
C ARG A 70 23.96 15.66 12.50
N MET A 71 24.69 15.43 11.42
CA MET A 71 25.82 14.51 11.35
C MET A 71 27.13 15.13 11.89
N GLY A 72 27.08 16.36 12.41
CA GLY A 72 28.20 17.05 13.03
C GLY A 72 28.96 17.99 12.09
N PHE A 73 28.56 18.09 10.81
CA PHE A 73 29.15 19.02 9.85
C PHE A 73 28.46 20.39 9.92
N VAL A 74 28.41 20.99 11.11
CA VAL A 74 27.77 22.29 11.31
C VAL A 74 28.68 23.39 10.76
N SER A 75 28.17 24.18 9.83
CA SER A 75 28.82 25.42 9.37
C SER A 75 28.03 26.66 9.79
N PHE A 76 26.71 26.53 9.88
CA PHE A 76 25.80 27.54 10.36
C PHE A 76 25.08 26.99 11.60
N PRO A 77 25.29 27.57 12.79
CA PRO A 77 24.62 27.12 14.01
C PRO A 77 23.10 27.33 13.92
N ALA A 78 22.34 26.62 14.75
CA ALA A 78 20.89 26.78 14.83
C ALA A 78 20.55 28.18 15.35
N SER A 79 19.45 28.74 14.85
CA SER A 79 18.82 29.96 15.36
C SER A 79 17.46 29.63 15.99
N ASP A 80 16.80 30.60 16.61
CA ASP A 80 15.45 30.44 17.17
C ASP A 80 14.42 29.98 16.12
N THR A 81 14.66 30.24 14.83
CA THR A 81 13.72 29.94 13.74
C THR A 81 14.20 28.87 12.76
N GLU A 82 15.49 28.54 12.74
CA GLU A 82 16.05 27.62 11.76
C GLU A 82 16.99 26.57 12.39
N PRO A 83 16.92 25.31 11.93
CA PRO A 83 17.85 24.29 12.39
C PRO A 83 19.27 24.61 11.91
N ALA A 84 20.26 24.08 12.62
CA ALA A 84 21.66 24.13 12.18
C ALA A 84 21.79 23.54 10.77
N LYS A 85 22.69 24.12 9.96
CA LYS A 85 22.94 23.73 8.57
C LYS A 85 24.44 23.55 8.31
N SER A 86 24.76 22.60 7.45
CA SER A 86 26.10 22.46 6.89
C SER A 86 26.30 23.42 5.73
N GLY A 87 27.56 23.61 5.34
CA GLY A 87 27.89 24.29 4.09
C GLY A 87 27.34 23.56 2.85
N PRO A 88 27.14 24.29 1.73
CA PRO A 88 26.61 23.72 0.49
C PRO A 88 27.50 22.62 -0.10
N GLY A 89 28.83 22.70 0.08
CA GLY A 89 29.76 21.65 -0.35
C GLY A 89 29.50 20.31 0.36
N VAL A 90 29.31 20.35 1.68
CA VAL A 90 28.99 19.15 2.48
C VAL A 90 27.62 18.59 2.08
N ALA A 91 26.62 19.46 1.93
CA ALA A 91 25.27 19.04 1.53
C ALA A 91 25.28 18.31 0.17
N GLY A 92 25.99 18.88 -0.81
CA GLY A 92 26.17 18.26 -2.13
C GLY A 92 26.90 16.93 -2.04
N GLN A 93 27.98 16.85 -1.24
CA GLN A 93 28.72 15.60 -1.04
C GLN A 93 27.85 14.52 -0.39
N LEU A 94 27.05 14.85 0.63
CA LEU A 94 26.13 13.91 1.27
C LEU A 94 25.07 13.39 0.30
N ALA A 95 24.51 14.27 -0.52
CA ALA A 95 23.55 13.88 -1.56
C ALA A 95 24.18 12.91 -2.57
N HIS A 96 25.42 13.18 -2.99
CA HIS A 96 26.16 12.33 -3.90
C HIS A 96 26.50 10.97 -3.28
N VAL A 97 27.07 10.95 -2.08
CA VAL A 97 27.41 9.73 -1.33
C VAL A 97 26.17 8.87 -1.09
N TYR A 98 25.05 9.48 -0.70
CA TYR A 98 23.80 8.74 -0.56
C TYR A 98 23.36 8.11 -1.89
N LYS A 99 23.43 8.86 -3.00
CA LYS A 99 23.04 8.37 -4.32
C LYS A 99 23.88 7.17 -4.77
N GLU A 100 25.20 7.25 -4.60
CA GLU A 100 26.14 6.22 -5.05
C GLU A 100 26.10 4.97 -4.16
N TYR A 101 26.03 5.16 -2.84
CA TYR A 101 26.26 4.07 -1.89
C TYR A 101 25.02 3.54 -1.19
N LEU A 102 23.97 4.34 -1.04
CA LEU A 102 22.79 3.99 -0.21
C LEU A 102 21.48 3.90 -1.00
N ALA A 103 21.30 4.68 -2.08
CA ALA A 103 20.00 4.80 -2.73
C ALA A 103 19.44 3.46 -3.23
N ALA A 104 20.29 2.62 -3.83
CA ALA A 104 19.89 1.29 -4.29
C ALA A 104 19.58 0.33 -3.13
N PHE A 105 20.37 0.40 -2.05
CA PHE A 105 20.13 -0.39 -0.85
C PHE A 105 18.81 -0.01 -0.18
N ASP A 106 18.57 1.28 0.03
CA ASP A 106 17.35 1.80 0.64
C ASP A 106 16.13 1.46 -0.18
N MET A 107 16.23 1.54 -1.51
CA MET A 107 15.13 1.14 -2.40
C MET A 107 14.76 -0.34 -2.21
N LEU A 108 15.74 -1.25 -2.16
CA LEU A 108 15.49 -2.67 -1.93
C LEU A 108 14.92 -2.94 -0.54
N TYR A 109 15.47 -2.28 0.49
CA TYR A 109 14.95 -2.37 1.84
C TYR A 109 13.49 -1.92 1.90
N ILE A 110 13.17 -0.74 1.35
CA ILE A 110 11.81 -0.19 1.32
C ILE A 110 10.85 -1.12 0.58
N GLN A 111 11.25 -1.64 -0.59
CA GLN A 111 10.42 -2.59 -1.33
C GLN A 111 10.15 -3.87 -0.53
N SER A 112 11.17 -4.45 0.11
CA SER A 112 11.03 -5.68 0.88
C SER A 112 10.06 -5.53 2.06
N VAL A 113 10.12 -4.40 2.79
CA VAL A 113 9.22 -4.17 3.92
C VAL A 113 7.79 -3.89 3.47
N ILE A 114 7.61 -3.16 2.37
CA ILE A 114 6.27 -2.93 1.79
C ILE A 114 5.66 -4.25 1.32
N GLU A 115 6.44 -5.11 0.67
CA GLU A 115 5.99 -6.42 0.21
C GLU A 115 5.63 -7.34 1.38
N GLN A 116 6.46 -7.37 2.43
CA GLN A 116 6.19 -8.13 3.64
C GLN A 116 4.88 -7.69 4.31
N LYS A 117 4.64 -6.38 4.40
CA LYS A 117 3.41 -5.83 4.96
C LYS A 117 2.18 -6.20 4.11
N LYS A 118 2.31 -6.18 2.78
CA LYS A 118 1.25 -6.62 1.85
C LYS A 118 0.93 -8.11 2.04
N LYS A 119 1.94 -8.97 2.11
CA LYS A 119 1.78 -10.42 2.33
C LYS A 119 1.14 -10.71 3.69
N GLN A 120 1.56 -10.02 4.75
CA GLN A 120 0.97 -10.18 6.09
C GLN A 120 -0.51 -9.81 6.11
N MET A 121 -0.90 -8.72 5.42
CA MET A 121 -2.30 -8.32 5.30
C MET A 121 -3.14 -9.37 4.54
N ILE A 122 -2.60 -9.95 3.47
CA ILE A 122 -3.28 -11.01 2.70
C ILE A 122 -3.43 -12.29 3.53
N GLN A 123 -2.41 -12.68 4.29
CA GLN A 123 -2.45 -13.89 5.12
C GLN A 123 -3.40 -13.75 6.31
N GLN A 124 -3.44 -12.58 6.95
CA GLN A 124 -4.42 -12.29 8.02
C GLN A 124 -5.86 -12.34 7.50
N ASN A 125 -6.10 -11.89 6.26
CA ASN A 125 -7.42 -11.93 5.65
C ASN A 125 -7.87 -13.35 5.24
N GLN A 126 -6.93 -14.29 4.99
CA GLN A 126 -7.25 -15.69 4.70
C GLN A 126 -7.61 -16.48 5.96
N LEU A 127 -6.93 -16.24 7.09
CA LEU A 127 -7.25 -16.91 8.36
C LEU A 127 -8.63 -16.50 8.91
N ASN A 128 -9.08 -15.26 8.68
CA ASN A 128 -10.38 -14.78 9.14
C ASN A 128 -11.56 -15.18 8.21
N GLN A 129 -11.29 -15.69 7.00
CA GLN A 129 -12.32 -16.20 6.09
C GLN A 129 -12.69 -17.67 6.41
N ASN A 130 -11.78 -18.43 7.03
CA ASN A 130 -12.01 -19.85 7.35
C ASN A 130 -12.83 -20.09 8.62
N GLN A 131 -13.17 -19.05 9.39
CA GLN A 131 -13.96 -19.19 10.63
C GLN A 131 -15.45 -18.83 10.47
N ASN A 132 -15.88 -18.37 9.28
CA ASN A 132 -17.29 -18.02 9.02
C ASN A 132 -18.00 -18.96 8.02
N GLN A 133 -17.44 -20.16 7.78
CA GLN A 133 -18.00 -21.17 6.86
C GLN A 133 -18.33 -22.50 7.55
N GLY A 134 -18.61 -22.47 8.86
CA GLY A 134 -18.99 -23.63 9.65
C GLY A 134 -20.27 -23.40 10.45
N ASN A 135 -21.40 -23.17 9.78
CA ASN A 135 -22.70 -23.64 10.28
C ASN A 135 -23.75 -23.61 9.16
N GLY A 136 -23.86 -24.73 8.44
CA GLY A 136 -25.05 -25.03 7.66
C GLY A 136 -26.18 -25.45 8.59
N HIS A 137 -27.29 -24.74 8.55
CA HIS A 137 -28.60 -25.24 8.98
C HIS A 137 -29.66 -24.72 8.02
N PRO A 138 -30.30 -25.59 7.22
CA PRO A 138 -31.51 -25.24 6.48
C PRO A 138 -32.71 -25.55 7.37
N ASN A 139 -33.51 -24.55 7.73
CA ASN A 139 -34.91 -24.84 8.05
C ASN A 139 -35.82 -23.71 7.62
N SER A 140 -36.78 -24.09 6.80
CA SER A 140 -37.83 -23.30 6.17
C SER A 140 -39.10 -23.30 7.01
N GLY A 141 -39.75 -22.14 7.19
CA GLY A 141 -41.15 -22.03 7.62
C GLY A 141 -41.55 -20.65 8.18
N PRO A 142 -42.61 -19.98 7.66
CA PRO A 142 -43.28 -18.80 8.24
C PRO A 142 -44.58 -19.22 9.00
N PRO A 143 -45.54 -18.37 9.46
CA PRO A 143 -45.66 -16.90 9.55
C PRO A 143 -46.22 -16.34 10.91
N ALA A 144 -46.43 -15.01 10.94
CA ALA A 144 -47.53 -14.26 11.60
C ALA A 144 -47.46 -13.81 13.08
N GLY A 145 -47.63 -12.49 13.27
CA GLY A 145 -47.96 -11.82 14.54
C GLY A 145 -47.95 -10.28 14.41
N PRO A 146 -49.09 -9.56 14.54
CA PRO A 146 -49.22 -8.13 14.26
C PRO A 146 -49.31 -7.23 15.51
N GLY A 147 -49.04 -5.92 15.34
CA GLY A 147 -49.37 -4.82 16.26
C GLY A 147 -48.15 -4.27 17.02
N GLY A 148 -47.83 -2.97 17.07
CA GLY A 148 -48.55 -1.74 16.76
C GLY A 148 -47.57 -0.53 16.79
N PRO A 149 -48.05 0.74 16.81
CA PRO A 149 -47.48 1.86 16.04
C PRO A 149 -46.82 2.99 16.87
N GLU A 150 -46.49 4.10 16.15
CA GLU A 150 -46.09 5.46 16.60
C GLU A 150 -44.59 5.63 16.95
N GLY A 151 -43.79 6.45 16.27
CA GLY A 151 -43.97 7.86 15.88
C GLY A 151 -42.98 8.67 16.75
N GLY A 152 -41.77 9.03 16.31
CA GLY A 152 -41.48 10.18 15.45
C GLY A 152 -40.32 11.00 16.04
N VAL A 153 -39.67 11.77 15.16
CA VAL A 153 -38.81 12.96 15.39
C VAL A 153 -37.48 12.86 16.16
N GLY A 154 -36.39 12.98 15.38
CA GLY A 154 -35.48 14.12 15.49
C GLY A 154 -34.53 14.19 16.68
N GLY A 155 -33.36 13.55 16.55
CA GLY A 155 -32.20 13.75 17.42
C GLY A 155 -30.93 13.93 16.59
N ALA A 156 -30.66 15.17 16.20
CA ALA A 156 -29.45 15.57 15.53
C ALA A 156 -28.25 15.64 16.50
N MET A 157 -27.08 15.29 15.95
CA MET A 157 -25.71 15.63 16.38
C MET A 157 -25.04 14.84 17.53
N ASN A 158 -23.99 14.10 17.16
CA ASN A 158 -22.62 14.58 17.45
C ASN A 158 -21.59 14.01 16.45
N ILE A 159 -21.39 14.71 15.32
CA ILE A 159 -20.25 14.56 14.39
C ILE A 159 -19.11 15.44 14.93
N GLY A 160 -18.52 15.06 16.06
CA GLY A 160 -17.52 15.88 16.74
C GLY A 160 -16.25 15.15 17.19
N SER A 161 -16.15 13.83 16.99
CA SER A 161 -14.98 13.06 17.43
C SER A 161 -14.88 11.73 16.68
N MET A 162 -14.39 11.76 15.45
CA MET A 162 -13.84 10.56 14.82
C MET A 162 -12.36 10.76 14.55
N ASN A 163 -11.60 10.02 15.34
CA ASN A 163 -10.16 9.86 15.28
C ASN A 163 -9.73 9.46 13.84
N PRO A 164 -8.77 10.14 13.19
CA PRO A 164 -8.32 9.82 11.82
C PRO A 164 -7.62 8.46 11.67
N GLN A 165 -7.60 7.65 12.74
CA GLN A 165 -6.92 6.35 12.82
C GLN A 165 -7.83 5.14 12.53
N GLN A 166 -9.12 5.36 12.30
CA GLN A 166 -10.08 4.29 11.97
C GLN A 166 -10.59 4.44 10.53
N ARG A 167 -9.68 4.43 9.55
CA ARG A 167 -10.09 4.00 8.21
C ARG A 167 -10.17 2.48 8.25
N PRO A 168 -11.34 1.85 8.15
CA PRO A 168 -11.39 0.42 7.92
C PRO A 168 -10.56 0.16 6.66
N SER A 169 -9.50 -0.61 6.81
CA SER A 169 -8.70 -1.09 5.68
C SER A 169 -9.63 -1.96 4.84
N LEU A 170 -10.25 -1.37 3.82
CA LEU A 170 -11.12 -2.05 2.88
C LEU A 170 -10.29 -3.15 2.22
N THR A 171 -10.60 -4.39 2.58
CA THR A 171 -9.90 -5.56 2.04
C THR A 171 -10.15 -5.63 0.53
N PRO A 172 -9.28 -6.26 -0.28
CA PRO A 172 -9.51 -6.41 -1.71
C PRO A 172 -10.86 -7.06 -2.05
N GLN A 173 -11.36 -7.97 -1.19
CA GLN A 173 -12.69 -8.56 -1.34
C GLN A 173 -13.81 -7.59 -0.99
N HIS A 174 -13.63 -6.76 0.04
CA HIS A 174 -14.58 -5.70 0.33
C HIS A 174 -14.62 -4.69 -0.82
N MET A 175 -13.48 -4.36 -1.40
CA MET A 175 -13.39 -3.50 -2.59
C MET A 175 -14.06 -4.15 -3.81
N GLN A 176 -13.90 -5.45 -4.01
CA GLN A 176 -14.60 -6.21 -5.05
C GLN A 176 -16.13 -6.16 -4.87
N MET A 177 -16.60 -6.29 -3.63
CA MET A 177 -18.01 -6.18 -3.29
C MET A 177 -18.54 -4.76 -3.54
N MET A 178 -17.77 -3.73 -3.19
CA MET A 178 -18.08 -2.33 -3.48
C MET A 178 -18.13 -2.04 -4.97
N VAL A 179 -17.22 -2.62 -5.76
CA VAL A 179 -17.21 -2.56 -7.23
C VAL A 179 -18.47 -3.22 -7.81
N GLN A 180 -18.92 -4.35 -7.24
CA GLN A 180 -20.18 -4.98 -7.61
C GLN A 180 -21.40 -4.13 -7.23
N TYR A 181 -21.38 -3.45 -6.08
CA TYR A 181 -22.45 -2.55 -5.66
C TYR A 181 -22.48 -1.25 -6.46
N ALA A 182 -21.36 -0.81 -7.03
CA ALA A 182 -21.30 0.42 -7.82
C ALA A 182 -22.12 0.38 -9.11
N SER A 183 -22.48 -0.82 -9.60
CA SER A 183 -23.40 -0.99 -10.73
C SER A 183 -24.88 -0.98 -10.32
N ARG A 184 -25.20 -0.94 -9.02
CA ARG A 184 -26.57 -0.88 -8.48
C ARG A 184 -26.87 0.50 -7.89
N SER A 185 -28.15 0.88 -7.88
CA SER A 185 -28.59 2.13 -7.24
C SER A 185 -28.66 2.00 -5.71
N ALA A 186 -28.54 3.11 -4.98
CA ALA A 186 -28.70 3.12 -3.52
C ALA A 186 -30.06 2.53 -3.07
N ALA A 187 -31.13 2.77 -3.84
CA ALA A 187 -32.46 2.23 -3.55
C ALA A 187 -32.48 0.69 -3.60
N GLU A 188 -31.85 0.10 -4.62
CA GLU A 188 -31.72 -1.36 -4.74
C GLU A 188 -30.83 -1.96 -3.64
N LEU A 189 -29.75 -1.27 -3.28
CA LEU A 189 -28.86 -1.72 -2.21
C LEU A 189 -29.58 -1.72 -0.84
N ARG A 190 -30.41 -0.71 -0.55
CA ARG A 190 -31.26 -0.72 0.65
C ARG A 190 -32.28 -1.85 0.61
N ALA A 191 -32.91 -2.07 -0.54
CA ALA A 191 -33.85 -3.19 -0.72
C ALA A 191 -33.19 -4.56 -0.52
N GLN A 192 -31.87 -4.66 -0.75
CA GLN A 192 -31.06 -5.85 -0.53
C GLN A 192 -30.48 -5.97 0.90
N GLY A 193 -30.87 -5.06 1.81
CA GLY A 193 -30.39 -5.07 3.19
C GLY A 193 -28.92 -4.65 3.34
N VAL A 194 -28.35 -3.97 2.34
CA VAL A 194 -26.98 -3.44 2.42
C VAL A 194 -26.96 -2.28 3.41
N HIS A 195 -25.97 -2.30 4.30
CA HIS A 195 -25.85 -1.32 5.39
C HIS A 195 -25.63 0.10 4.87
N GLU A 196 -26.28 1.11 5.47
CA GLU A 196 -26.23 2.51 4.96
C GLU A 196 -24.81 3.10 4.85
N ARG A 197 -23.87 2.66 5.72
CA ARG A 197 -22.45 3.05 5.64
C ARG A 197 -21.78 2.56 4.35
N VAL A 198 -22.15 1.39 3.87
CA VAL A 198 -21.67 0.83 2.60
C VAL A 198 -22.27 1.60 1.43
N ILE A 199 -23.57 1.90 1.50
CA ILE A 199 -24.28 2.67 0.47
C ILE A 199 -23.67 4.07 0.32
N GLN A 200 -23.41 4.77 1.43
CA GLN A 200 -22.76 6.09 1.39
C GLN A 200 -21.34 6.01 0.80
N PHE A 201 -20.57 4.98 1.15
CA PHE A 201 -19.24 4.80 0.60
C PHE A 201 -19.28 4.52 -0.92
N VAL A 202 -20.21 3.67 -1.38
CA VAL A 202 -20.41 3.37 -2.81
C VAL A 202 -20.86 4.61 -3.56
N GLU A 203 -21.83 5.37 -3.06
CA GLU A 203 -22.30 6.62 -3.68
C GLU A 203 -21.17 7.64 -3.81
N GLN A 204 -20.40 7.85 -2.73
CA GLN A 204 -19.33 8.85 -2.70
C GLN A 204 -18.13 8.46 -3.59
N ASN A 205 -17.93 7.17 -3.86
CA ASN A 205 -16.83 6.65 -4.67
C ASN A 205 -17.29 6.02 -5.99
N ARG A 206 -18.55 6.21 -6.41
CA ARG A 206 -19.19 5.45 -7.50
C ARG A 206 -18.42 5.55 -8.81
N ALA A 207 -18.01 6.75 -9.21
CA ALA A 207 -17.29 6.97 -10.46
C ALA A 207 -15.97 6.17 -10.50
N THR A 208 -15.23 6.15 -9.39
CA THR A 208 -13.98 5.39 -9.25
C THR A 208 -14.24 3.89 -9.28
N LEU A 209 -15.29 3.43 -8.59
CA LEU A 209 -15.66 2.01 -8.54
C LEU A 209 -16.15 1.49 -9.91
N GLN A 210 -16.92 2.29 -10.67
CA GLN A 210 -17.35 1.93 -12.02
C GLN A 210 -16.18 1.87 -13.01
N ARG A 211 -15.22 2.79 -12.90
CA ARG A 211 -13.98 2.76 -13.69
C ARG A 211 -13.18 1.48 -13.44
N ASN A 212 -13.06 1.08 -12.17
CA ASN A 212 -12.39 -0.16 -11.78
C ASN A 212 -13.16 -1.41 -12.25
N ALA A 213 -14.50 -1.37 -12.27
CA ALA A 213 -15.34 -2.46 -12.80
C ALA A 213 -15.07 -2.70 -14.29
N LEU A 214 -15.02 -1.62 -15.09
CA LEU A 214 -14.73 -1.67 -16.52
C LEU A 214 -13.32 -2.20 -16.82
N ASP A 215 -12.33 -1.80 -16.02
CA ASP A 215 -10.95 -2.27 -16.18
C ASP A 215 -10.81 -3.77 -15.88
N GLN A 216 -11.54 -4.25 -14.86
CA GLN A 216 -11.59 -5.66 -14.51
C GLN A 216 -12.29 -6.54 -15.57
N ASP A 217 -13.38 -6.05 -16.16
CA ASP A 217 -14.07 -6.78 -17.24
C ASP A 217 -13.17 -6.94 -18.47
N ARG A 218 -12.42 -5.88 -18.80
CA ARG A 218 -11.46 -5.86 -19.90
C ARG A 218 -10.32 -6.86 -19.71
N PHE A 219 -9.82 -7.01 -18.48
CA PHE A 219 -8.80 -8.01 -18.15
C PHE A 219 -9.34 -9.45 -18.17
N ARG A 220 -10.61 -9.65 -17.79
CA ARG A 220 -11.28 -10.95 -17.81
C ARG A 220 -11.68 -11.40 -19.21
N GLY A 221 -12.03 -10.47 -20.10
CA GLY A 221 -12.35 -10.74 -21.51
C GLY A 221 -11.16 -11.27 -22.31
N GLN A 222 -9.93 -10.94 -21.90
CA GLN A 222 -8.70 -11.38 -22.55
C GLN A 222 -8.33 -12.86 -22.29
N PHE A 223 -8.94 -13.51 -21.27
CA PHE A 223 -8.66 -14.89 -20.85
C PHE A 223 -9.90 -15.81 -20.94
N ARG A 224 -10.67 -15.73 -22.03
CA ARG A 224 -11.61 -16.80 -22.39
C ARG A 224 -10.90 -17.82 -23.28
N PRO A 225 -10.47 -19.00 -22.79
CA PRO A 225 -10.24 -20.13 -23.69
C PRO A 225 -11.58 -20.45 -24.37
N GLY A 226 -11.55 -20.44 -25.70
CA GLY A 226 -12.72 -20.52 -26.55
C GLY A 226 -13.62 -21.71 -26.21
N THR A 227 -14.90 -21.40 -26.03
CA THR A 227 -16.02 -22.29 -26.30
C THR A 227 -15.86 -22.89 -27.69
N GLN A 228 -15.44 -24.15 -27.73
CA GLN A 228 -15.47 -25.01 -28.91
C GLN A 228 -16.93 -25.46 -29.12
N PRO A 229 -17.54 -25.24 -30.29
CA PRO A 229 -18.89 -25.73 -30.56
C PRO A 229 -18.84 -27.26 -30.68
N GLY A 230 -19.66 -27.92 -29.87
CA GLY A 230 -19.91 -29.35 -29.99
C GLY A 230 -20.71 -29.68 -31.24
N GLN A 231 -20.27 -30.69 -31.97
CA GLN A 231 -21.15 -31.52 -32.78
C GLN A 231 -20.57 -32.94 -32.78
N GLY A 232 -21.17 -33.78 -31.93
CA GLY A 232 -21.01 -35.23 -32.00
C GLY A 232 -21.91 -35.82 -33.08
N GLY A 233 -21.60 -37.06 -33.49
CA GLY A 233 -22.57 -37.92 -34.17
C GLY A 233 -22.04 -38.66 -35.38
N LEU A 234 -21.36 -39.79 -35.13
CA LEU A 234 -21.61 -41.11 -35.72
C LEU A 234 -22.11 -41.19 -37.18
N SER A 235 -21.31 -41.82 -38.06
CA SER A 235 -21.70 -43.04 -38.81
C SER A 235 -20.52 -43.63 -39.60
N PRO A 236 -20.37 -44.98 -39.67
CA PRO A 236 -19.35 -45.68 -40.42
C PRO A 236 -19.86 -46.28 -41.75
N GLY A 237 -18.94 -46.58 -42.67
CA GLY A 237 -19.17 -47.30 -43.93
C GLY A 237 -19.21 -46.36 -45.13
N VAL A 238 -18.77 -46.72 -46.34
CA VAL A 238 -18.38 -47.99 -46.97
C VAL A 238 -17.70 -47.59 -48.30
N VAL A 239 -16.72 -48.39 -48.77
CA VAL A 239 -16.32 -48.74 -50.17
C VAL A 239 -16.47 -47.69 -51.31
N LYS A 240 -15.64 -47.54 -52.35
CA LYS A 240 -14.83 -48.44 -53.21
C LYS A 240 -14.16 -47.45 -54.23
N ASP A 241 -12.86 -47.57 -54.51
CA ASP A 241 -12.31 -48.10 -55.78
C ASP A 241 -12.46 -47.21 -57.04
N SER A 242 -11.36 -47.21 -57.80
CA SER A 242 -11.08 -46.67 -59.15
C SER A 242 -10.45 -45.28 -59.24
#